data_AF-A0A1B6ACG7-F1
#
_entry.id   AF-A0A1B6ACG7-F1
#
_cell.length_a   1.000
_cell.length_b   1.000
_cell.length_c   1.000
_cell.angle_alpha   90.00
_cell.angle_beta   90.00
_cell.angle_gamma   90.00
#
_symmetry.space_group_name_H-M   'P 1'
#
loop_
_entity.id
_entity.type
_entity.pdbx_description
1 polymer ?
#
loop_
_entity_poly.entity_id
_entity_poly.type
_entity_poly.pdbx_seq_one_letter_code
_entity_poly.pdbx_strand_id
1 'polypeptide(L)'
;MARTRRTVTRTLGAPEGTSRTAEGTSRTAARRRGTVIGAGLAAGALTLSLSGCGAADMTKQASPYAAVGGAKSVSMPIGTWVGAQANVAVAKYLLEHELGYHVDTVQVDEQPAWDALSQGRVDAILEDWGHPEEEQRYVKDKKTVTAGGGNGVVGHIGWWVPKYWADKHPDVTDWKNLDKYADQLRTAESGKKGQLLDGSPSFVTNDKALVKNLDLNYEVVFAGSEAAQITQIKQFAKQQKPFLTYWYEPQWLFNQVPMVEVKLPEYTEACGEKGAKDPESIDCAYPTVPLQKYFNTDFAKSGSTAAKFLKNFSWTKDDQNEVSESIASDGLSSEEAAKRWAEKHPDVWKRWLPEGAKDAKE
;
A
#
# COMPACT_ATOMS: atom_id res chain seq x y z
N MET A 1 -49.79 30.45 32.52
CA MET A 1 -49.91 30.70 33.98
C MET A 1 -48.84 29.90 34.70
N ALA A 2 -48.18 30.49 35.70
CA ALA A 2 -47.05 29.86 36.40
C ALA A 2 -47.49 29.04 37.62
N ARG A 3 -46.71 28.02 37.99
CA ARG A 3 -46.52 27.64 39.40
C ARG A 3 -45.19 26.93 39.66
N THR A 4 -44.43 27.53 40.57
CA THR A 4 -43.08 27.16 41.00
C THR A 4 -43.12 26.09 42.10
N ARG A 5 -42.13 25.18 42.15
CA ARG A 5 -41.71 24.52 43.40
C ARG A 5 -40.18 24.39 43.53
N ARG A 6 -39.64 25.10 44.53
CA ARG A 6 -38.38 24.88 45.26
C ARG A 6 -38.66 23.99 46.50
N THR A 7 -37.73 23.33 47.18
CA THR A 7 -36.34 22.87 46.95
C THR A 7 -36.00 21.93 48.11
N VAL A 8 -35.19 20.88 47.91
CA VAL A 8 -34.47 20.24 49.03
C VAL A 8 -32.99 20.02 48.66
N THR A 9 -32.12 20.51 49.53
CA THR A 9 -30.66 20.44 49.47
C THR A 9 -30.15 19.24 50.27
N ARG A 10 -29.04 18.62 49.86
CA ARG A 10 -28.13 17.95 50.81
C ARG A 10 -26.68 18.06 50.34
N THR A 11 -25.83 18.50 51.26
CA THR A 11 -24.39 18.76 51.08
C THR A 11 -23.57 17.77 51.91
N LEU A 12 -22.23 17.84 51.79
CA LEU A 12 -21.19 17.09 52.54
C LEU A 12 -21.01 15.63 52.05
N GLY A 13 -19.78 15.12 51.89
CA GLY A 13 -18.45 15.74 52.02
C GLY A 13 -17.34 14.69 51.76
N ALA A 14 -16.14 15.13 51.37
CA ALA A 14 -14.97 14.26 51.19
C ALA A 14 -14.26 13.96 52.54
N PRO A 15 -13.40 12.94 52.58
CA PRO A 15 -12.05 13.17 53.11
C PRO A 15 -10.92 12.54 52.29
N GLU A 16 -9.70 13.00 52.55
CA GLU A 16 -8.43 12.62 51.92
C GLU A 16 -7.68 11.51 52.70
N GLY A 17 -6.62 10.95 52.09
CA GLY A 17 -5.60 10.12 52.77
C GLY A 17 -5.86 8.60 52.71
N THR A 18 -4.85 7.72 52.71
CA THR A 18 -3.39 7.89 52.92
C THR A 18 -2.58 6.81 52.18
N SER A 19 -1.25 6.89 52.29
CA SER A 19 -0.25 6.15 51.49
C SER A 19 0.26 4.82 52.10
N ARG A 20 0.95 4.04 51.25
CA ARG A 20 1.89 2.92 51.52
C ARG A 20 1.33 1.57 51.99
N THR A 21 1.76 0.52 51.27
CA THR A 21 2.33 -0.71 51.89
C THR A 21 3.47 -1.23 51.02
N ALA A 22 4.58 -1.61 51.64
CA ALA A 22 5.69 -2.33 51.04
C ALA A 22 5.97 -3.60 51.86
N GLU A 23 6.49 -4.64 51.19
CA GLU A 23 7.18 -5.83 51.70
C GLU A 23 6.50 -6.73 52.76
N GLY A 24 6.68 -8.05 52.60
CA GLY A 24 6.09 -9.06 53.48
C GLY A 24 6.46 -10.50 53.11
N THR A 25 7.76 -10.82 53.13
CA THR A 25 8.26 -12.18 52.87
C THR A 25 7.84 -13.20 53.94
N SER A 26 7.60 -14.45 53.55
CA SER A 26 7.76 -15.61 54.44
C SER A 26 8.46 -16.78 53.73
N ARG A 27 9.51 -17.32 54.37
CA ARG A 27 10.32 -18.47 53.93
C ARG A 27 10.17 -19.60 54.95
N THR A 28 10.05 -20.85 54.49
CA THR A 28 10.58 -22.10 55.09
C THR A 28 10.26 -23.26 54.12
N ALA A 29 11.14 -24.12 53.59
CA ALA A 29 12.54 -24.54 53.80
C ALA A 29 12.78 -25.79 54.68
N ALA A 30 12.74 -26.99 54.06
CA ALA A 30 13.54 -28.20 54.38
C ALA A 30 13.25 -29.27 53.28
N ARG A 31 14.14 -29.91 52.49
CA ARG A 31 15.59 -30.22 52.45
C ARG A 31 15.92 -31.69 52.83
N ARG A 32 16.58 -32.38 51.86
CA ARG A 32 17.47 -33.59 51.90
C ARG A 32 16.87 -34.85 51.23
N ARG A 33 17.62 -35.76 50.58
CA ARG A 33 19.03 -35.85 50.08
C ARG A 33 19.12 -37.10 49.15
N GLY A 34 20.05 -37.14 48.19
CA GLY A 34 20.42 -38.38 47.47
C GLY A 34 21.37 -38.13 46.29
N THR A 35 22.47 -38.88 46.19
CA THR A 35 23.61 -38.62 45.26
C THR A 35 24.12 -39.93 44.67
N VAL A 36 24.37 -40.01 43.35
CA VAL A 36 25.46 -40.74 42.62
C VAL A 36 25.45 -40.20 41.16
N ILE A 37 26.37 -39.32 40.74
CA ILE A 37 27.64 -39.57 40.02
C ILE A 37 27.54 -40.44 38.74
N GLY A 38 27.80 -39.80 37.59
CA GLY A 38 28.10 -40.46 36.31
C GLY A 38 28.77 -39.45 35.38
N ALA A 39 30.07 -39.63 35.10
CA ALA A 39 30.87 -38.65 34.36
C ALA A 39 30.92 -38.98 32.85
N GLY A 40 30.84 -37.94 32.01
CA GLY A 40 31.02 -38.03 30.56
C GLY A 40 31.56 -36.70 30.02
N LEU A 41 32.87 -36.63 29.83
CA LEU A 41 33.55 -35.46 29.26
C LEU A 41 33.46 -35.49 27.73
N ALA A 42 32.87 -34.45 27.13
CA ALA A 42 33.10 -34.08 25.74
C ALA A 42 33.13 -32.55 25.64
N ALA A 43 34.34 -31.99 25.53
CA ALA A 43 34.53 -30.55 25.34
C ALA A 43 34.39 -30.20 23.85
N GLY A 44 33.56 -29.22 23.52
CA GLY A 44 33.36 -28.71 22.16
C GLY A 44 32.99 -27.23 22.21
N ALA A 45 33.93 -26.38 21.78
CA ALA A 45 33.94 -24.92 21.89
C ALA A 45 32.58 -24.20 21.75
N LEU A 46 32.19 -23.45 22.79
CA LEU A 46 31.25 -22.34 22.66
C LEU A 46 32.00 -21.13 22.07
N THR A 47 31.93 -20.94 20.75
CA THR A 47 32.33 -19.66 20.14
C THR A 47 31.24 -18.62 20.35
N LEU A 48 31.43 -17.78 21.36
CA LEU A 48 30.72 -16.50 21.52
C LEU A 48 31.11 -15.57 20.37
N SER A 49 30.32 -15.57 19.29
CA SER A 49 30.40 -14.55 18.26
C SER A 49 29.92 -13.20 18.82
N LEU A 50 30.79 -12.19 18.77
CA LEU A 50 30.44 -10.84 19.21
C LEU A 50 29.29 -10.29 18.36
N SER A 51 28.20 -9.89 19.02
CA SER A 51 27.14 -9.08 18.42
C SER A 51 27.66 -7.66 18.15
N GLY A 52 28.28 -7.47 17.00
CA GLY A 52 28.61 -6.14 16.48
C GLY A 52 27.37 -5.46 15.90
N CYS A 53 27.06 -4.25 16.37
CA CYS A 53 26.06 -3.39 15.75
C CYS A 53 26.58 -2.86 14.40
N GLY A 54 26.53 -3.69 13.35
CA GLY A 54 26.68 -3.28 11.97
C GLY A 54 25.31 -2.99 11.34
N ALA A 55 25.22 -1.97 10.49
CA ALA A 55 24.03 -1.75 9.69
C ALA A 55 23.72 -3.00 8.86
N ALA A 56 22.46 -3.48 8.92
CA ALA A 56 22.04 -4.68 8.22
C ALA A 56 22.09 -4.43 6.71
N ASP A 57 23.10 -4.99 6.04
CA ASP A 57 23.28 -4.90 4.61
C ASP A 57 22.27 -5.81 3.88
N MET A 58 21.04 -5.31 3.74
CA MET A 58 19.90 -6.04 3.14
C MET A 58 20.15 -6.46 1.69
N THR A 59 21.22 -5.96 1.06
CA THR A 59 21.63 -6.34 -0.30
C THR A 59 22.11 -7.79 -0.40
N LYS A 60 22.46 -8.48 0.70
CA LYS A 60 23.01 -9.85 0.67
C LYS A 60 22.15 -10.96 1.27
N GLN A 61 20.98 -10.64 1.82
CA GLN A 61 20.08 -11.67 2.34
C GLN A 61 19.33 -12.31 1.16
N ALA A 62 19.72 -13.54 0.81
CA ALA A 62 18.87 -14.43 0.03
C ALA A 62 17.50 -14.57 0.71
N SER A 63 16.44 -14.82 -0.05
CA SER A 63 15.15 -15.19 0.55
C SER A 63 15.39 -16.38 1.49
N PRO A 64 14.91 -16.36 2.75
CA PRO A 64 14.98 -17.52 3.65
C PRO A 64 14.28 -18.76 3.08
N TYR A 65 13.49 -18.56 2.01
CA TYR A 65 12.56 -19.51 1.41
C TYR A 65 12.96 -19.84 -0.03
N ALA A 66 14.27 -19.90 -0.33
CA ALA A 66 14.74 -20.63 -1.51
C ALA A 66 14.15 -22.04 -1.48
N ALA A 67 13.26 -22.33 -2.42
CA ALA A 67 12.30 -23.43 -2.29
C ALA A 67 12.99 -24.76 -1.98
N VAL A 68 12.64 -25.35 -0.83
CA VAL A 68 13.01 -26.74 -0.51
C VAL A 68 12.48 -27.60 -1.64
N GLY A 69 13.36 -28.33 -2.34
CA GLY A 69 13.05 -28.96 -3.61
C GLY A 69 11.76 -29.80 -3.57
N GLY A 70 10.74 -29.36 -4.30
CA GLY A 70 9.39 -29.95 -4.33
C GLY A 70 8.28 -29.09 -3.72
N ALA A 71 8.61 -28.05 -2.94
CA ALA A 71 7.62 -27.10 -2.42
C ALA A 71 7.12 -26.16 -3.52
N LYS A 72 5.80 -26.12 -3.72
CA LYS A 72 5.13 -25.10 -4.55
C LYS A 72 5.13 -23.76 -3.79
N SER A 73 5.99 -22.81 -4.17
CA SER A 73 6.02 -21.47 -3.58
C SER A 73 5.95 -20.36 -4.64
N VAL A 74 5.48 -19.18 -4.24
CA VAL A 74 5.53 -17.91 -5.00
C VAL A 74 5.83 -16.78 -4.03
N SER A 75 6.70 -15.83 -4.41
CA SER A 75 7.00 -14.61 -3.66
C SER A 75 6.47 -13.39 -4.41
N MET A 76 5.68 -12.51 -3.78
CA MET A 76 5.14 -11.30 -4.41
C MET A 76 5.35 -10.04 -3.54
N PRO A 77 5.73 -8.88 -4.12
CA PRO A 77 5.71 -7.62 -3.41
C PRO A 77 4.26 -7.11 -3.29
N ILE A 78 3.95 -6.45 -2.18
CA ILE A 78 2.69 -5.74 -1.96
C ILE A 78 2.99 -4.23 -2.03
N GLY A 79 2.35 -3.53 -2.96
CA GLY A 79 2.40 -2.08 -3.05
C GLY A 79 1.79 -1.39 -1.82
N THR A 80 2.23 -0.18 -1.53
CA THR A 80 1.84 0.58 -0.33
C THR A 80 0.47 1.28 -0.43
N TRP A 81 -0.26 1.07 -1.53
CA TRP A 81 -1.64 1.53 -1.78
C TRP A 81 -2.62 0.34 -1.87
N VAL A 82 -3.91 0.58 -1.63
CA VAL A 82 -4.90 -0.49 -1.47
C VAL A 82 -5.22 -1.26 -2.76
N GLY A 83 -5.05 -0.66 -3.94
CA GLY A 83 -5.25 -1.32 -5.24
C GLY A 83 -4.30 -2.51 -5.46
N ALA A 84 -3.01 -2.31 -5.20
CA ALA A 84 -2.02 -3.39 -5.24
C ALA A 84 -2.25 -4.43 -4.13
N GLN A 85 -2.66 -4.00 -2.93
CA GLN A 85 -3.03 -4.93 -1.85
C GLN A 85 -4.17 -5.85 -2.28
N ALA A 86 -5.21 -5.31 -2.93
CA ALA A 86 -6.33 -6.10 -3.46
C ALA A 86 -5.88 -7.13 -4.51
N ASN A 87 -5.04 -6.73 -5.48
CA ASN A 87 -4.52 -7.65 -6.51
C ASN A 87 -3.76 -8.82 -5.89
N VAL A 88 -2.81 -8.52 -4.99
CA VAL A 88 -1.95 -9.54 -4.36
C VAL A 88 -2.76 -10.42 -3.40
N ALA A 89 -3.74 -9.87 -2.68
CA ALA A 89 -4.60 -10.62 -1.78
C ALA A 89 -5.42 -11.69 -2.52
N VAL A 90 -6.08 -11.33 -3.63
CA VAL A 90 -6.87 -12.28 -4.43
C VAL A 90 -5.96 -13.30 -5.14
N ALA A 91 -4.83 -12.85 -5.69
CA ALA A 91 -3.86 -13.76 -6.29
C ALA A 91 -3.31 -14.78 -5.27
N LYS A 92 -2.94 -14.33 -4.06
CA LYS A 92 -2.49 -15.16 -2.94
C LYS A 92 -3.57 -16.15 -2.52
N TYR A 93 -4.78 -15.69 -2.22
CA TYR A 93 -5.88 -16.54 -1.79
C TYR A 93 -6.14 -17.69 -2.79
N LEU A 94 -6.19 -17.40 -4.09
CA LEU A 94 -6.42 -18.42 -5.12
C LEU A 94 -5.21 -19.35 -5.33
N LEU A 95 -3.99 -18.83 -5.23
CA LEU A 95 -2.77 -19.67 -5.27
C LEU A 95 -2.73 -20.67 -4.10
N GLU A 96 -3.10 -20.23 -2.89
CA GLU A 96 -3.08 -21.06 -1.69
C GLU A 96 -4.26 -22.04 -1.63
N HIS A 97 -5.50 -21.56 -1.81
CA HIS A 97 -6.71 -22.37 -1.62
C HIS A 97 -7.16 -23.16 -2.86
N GLU A 98 -6.81 -22.75 -4.08
CA GLU A 98 -7.21 -23.44 -5.32
C GLU A 98 -6.06 -24.16 -6.03
N LEU A 99 -4.82 -23.73 -5.85
CA LEU A 99 -3.65 -24.30 -6.55
C LEU A 99 -2.62 -25.01 -5.63
N GLY A 100 -2.79 -24.88 -4.31
CA GLY A 100 -1.94 -25.52 -3.29
C GLY A 100 -0.50 -25.02 -3.30
N TYR A 101 -0.29 -23.73 -3.57
CA TYR A 101 0.98 -23.05 -3.37
C TYR A 101 1.07 -22.49 -1.96
N HIS A 102 2.29 -22.25 -1.47
CA HIS A 102 2.56 -21.30 -0.40
C HIS A 102 2.89 -19.94 -1.04
N VAL A 103 2.35 -18.84 -0.50
CA VAL A 103 2.65 -17.51 -1.05
C VAL A 103 3.26 -16.60 0.02
N ASP A 104 4.54 -16.29 -0.17
CA ASP A 104 5.25 -15.27 0.58
C ASP A 104 4.92 -13.88 0.02
N THR A 105 4.74 -12.91 0.91
CA THR A 105 4.47 -11.52 0.53
C THR A 105 5.25 -10.54 1.37
N VAL A 106 5.84 -9.53 0.73
CA VAL A 106 6.57 -8.45 1.40
C VAL A 106 6.02 -7.09 0.96
N GLN A 107 5.64 -6.22 1.90
CA GLN A 107 5.26 -4.85 1.55
C GLN A 107 6.52 -4.05 1.18
N VAL A 108 6.51 -3.42 0.02
CA VAL A 108 7.65 -2.69 -0.54
C VAL A 108 7.16 -1.70 -1.61
N ASP A 109 7.86 -0.57 -1.75
CA ASP A 109 7.57 0.42 -2.78
C ASP A 109 7.98 -0.07 -4.19
N GLU A 110 7.44 0.54 -5.25
CA GLU A 110 7.57 0.03 -6.63
C GLU A 110 9.01 -0.07 -7.12
N GLN A 111 9.83 0.99 -6.96
CA GLN A 111 11.22 0.99 -7.43
C GLN A 111 12.08 -0.14 -6.79
N PRO A 112 12.10 -0.33 -5.44
CA PRO A 112 12.77 -1.49 -4.86
C PRO A 112 12.12 -2.85 -5.23
N ALA A 113 10.83 -2.89 -5.55
CA ALA A 113 10.17 -4.12 -6.03
C ALA A 113 10.74 -4.56 -7.40
N TRP A 114 11.00 -3.62 -8.31
CA TRP A 114 11.67 -3.89 -9.59
C TRP A 114 13.07 -4.49 -9.42
N ASP A 115 13.86 -3.93 -8.50
CA ASP A 115 15.18 -4.46 -8.14
C ASP A 115 15.08 -5.88 -7.56
N ALA A 116 14.12 -6.14 -6.68
CA ALA A 116 13.88 -7.45 -6.09
C ALA A 116 13.41 -8.49 -7.14
N LEU A 117 12.57 -8.08 -8.09
CA LEU A 117 12.04 -8.89 -9.19
C LEU A 117 13.17 -9.30 -10.15
N SER A 118 14.02 -8.34 -10.54
CA SER A 118 15.20 -8.62 -11.38
C SER A 118 16.20 -9.55 -10.69
N GLN A 119 16.24 -9.59 -9.37
CA GLN A 119 17.13 -10.46 -8.59
C GLN A 119 16.51 -11.83 -8.27
N GLY A 120 15.23 -12.06 -8.62
CA GLY A 120 14.52 -13.30 -8.27
C GLY A 120 14.24 -13.45 -6.77
N ARG A 121 14.17 -12.34 -6.02
CA ARG A 121 13.70 -12.34 -4.61
C ARG A 121 12.18 -12.35 -4.52
N VAL A 122 11.53 -11.78 -5.52
CA VAL A 122 10.09 -11.90 -5.80
C VAL A 122 9.91 -12.41 -7.23
N ASP A 123 8.81 -13.12 -7.46
CA ASP A 123 8.47 -13.76 -8.73
C ASP A 123 7.62 -12.87 -9.64
N ALA A 124 6.72 -12.06 -9.06
CA ALA A 124 5.74 -11.29 -9.80
C ALA A 124 5.29 -10.00 -9.11
N ILE A 125 5.36 -8.87 -9.82
CA ILE A 125 4.64 -7.62 -9.57
C ILE A 125 3.28 -7.71 -10.30
N LEU A 126 2.17 -7.37 -9.63
CA LEU A 126 0.81 -7.47 -10.18
C LEU A 126 0.16 -6.11 -10.50
N GLU A 127 0.83 -5.01 -10.16
CA GLU A 127 0.44 -3.65 -10.51
C GLU A 127 1.71 -2.80 -10.62
N ASP A 128 1.85 -2.11 -11.73
CA ASP A 128 2.89 -1.12 -11.99
C ASP A 128 2.24 0.09 -12.65
N TRP A 129 2.53 1.28 -12.12
CA TRP A 129 1.97 2.56 -12.58
C TRP A 129 2.80 3.25 -13.68
N GLY A 130 3.82 2.57 -14.21
CA GLY A 130 4.69 3.06 -15.29
C GLY A 130 6.08 3.46 -14.80
N HIS A 131 7.02 2.52 -14.90
CA HIS A 131 8.43 2.72 -14.53
C HIS A 131 9.38 2.59 -15.75
N PRO A 132 9.44 3.59 -16.65
CA PRO A 132 10.10 3.45 -17.95
C PRO A 132 11.63 3.23 -17.86
N GLU A 133 12.29 3.76 -16.83
CA GLU A 133 13.72 3.49 -16.60
C GLU A 133 13.96 2.04 -16.18
N GLU A 134 13.17 1.53 -15.24
CA GLU A 134 13.22 0.16 -14.75
C GLU A 134 12.84 -0.83 -15.87
N GLU A 135 11.81 -0.53 -16.66
CA GLU A 135 11.44 -1.31 -17.84
C GLU A 135 12.58 -1.40 -18.86
N GLN A 136 13.19 -0.27 -19.22
CA GLN A 136 14.34 -0.24 -20.12
C GLN A 136 15.49 -1.09 -19.55
N ARG A 137 15.86 -0.81 -18.29
CA ARG A 137 16.98 -1.46 -17.58
C ARG A 137 16.79 -2.97 -17.40
N TYR A 138 15.59 -3.42 -17.03
CA TYR A 138 15.32 -4.80 -16.60
C TYR A 138 14.66 -5.67 -17.66
N VAL A 139 13.80 -5.11 -18.51
CA VAL A 139 13.11 -5.85 -19.59
C VAL A 139 13.91 -5.82 -20.88
N LYS A 140 14.47 -4.66 -21.28
CA LYS A 140 15.20 -4.54 -22.56
C LYS A 140 16.67 -4.88 -22.44
N ASP A 141 17.37 -4.26 -21.49
CA ASP A 141 18.84 -4.33 -21.40
C ASP A 141 19.29 -5.61 -20.69
N LYS A 142 18.91 -5.80 -19.42
CA LYS A 142 19.27 -6.99 -18.61
C LYS A 142 18.46 -8.24 -18.96
N LYS A 143 17.21 -8.08 -19.42
CA LYS A 143 16.25 -9.17 -19.76
C LYS A 143 15.95 -10.11 -18.58
N THR A 144 16.19 -9.67 -17.35
CA THR A 144 15.92 -10.37 -16.10
C THR A 144 14.45 -10.28 -15.67
N VAL A 145 13.70 -9.34 -16.26
CA VAL A 145 12.26 -9.20 -16.07
C VAL A 145 11.53 -9.42 -17.41
N THR A 146 10.37 -10.06 -17.36
CA THR A 146 9.48 -10.34 -18.48
C THR A 146 8.11 -9.70 -18.22
N ALA A 147 7.56 -8.99 -19.20
CA ALA A 147 6.22 -8.43 -19.09
C ALA A 147 5.15 -9.53 -18.97
N GLY A 148 4.33 -9.46 -17.92
CA GLY A 148 3.19 -10.34 -17.67
C GLY A 148 1.90 -9.90 -18.36
N GLY A 149 1.90 -8.70 -18.95
CA GLY A 149 0.73 -8.05 -19.57
C GLY A 149 -0.15 -7.33 -18.56
N GLY A 150 -1.20 -6.66 -19.03
CA GLY A 150 -2.09 -5.87 -18.16
C GLY A 150 -2.83 -6.71 -17.13
N ASN A 151 -3.11 -6.11 -15.96
CA ASN A 151 -4.00 -6.71 -14.94
C ASN A 151 -5.50 -6.48 -15.24
N GLY A 152 -5.83 -5.73 -16.31
CA GLY A 152 -7.21 -5.42 -16.73
C GLY A 152 -7.73 -4.07 -16.24
N VAL A 153 -7.00 -3.40 -15.35
CA VAL A 153 -7.30 -2.06 -14.86
C VAL A 153 -6.53 -1.01 -15.67
N VAL A 154 -7.14 0.16 -15.83
CA VAL A 154 -6.50 1.36 -16.36
C VAL A 154 -6.46 2.39 -15.25
N GLY A 155 -5.26 2.82 -14.88
CA GLY A 155 -5.00 3.82 -13.87
C GLY A 155 -4.96 5.22 -14.46
N HIS A 156 -5.42 6.21 -13.69
CA HIS A 156 -5.30 7.63 -14.01
C HIS A 156 -4.98 8.42 -12.75
N ILE A 157 -3.84 9.10 -12.72
CA ILE A 157 -3.42 9.98 -11.61
C ILE A 157 -3.80 11.42 -11.98
N GLY A 158 -4.25 12.21 -11.00
CA GLY A 158 -4.59 13.60 -11.22
C GLY A 158 -4.64 14.43 -9.96
N TRP A 159 -4.98 15.70 -10.11
CA TRP A 159 -5.29 16.60 -9.00
C TRP A 159 -6.79 16.73 -8.86
N TRP A 160 -7.29 16.65 -7.63
CA TRP A 160 -8.72 16.54 -7.37
C TRP A 160 -9.17 17.51 -6.28
N VAL A 161 -10.37 18.05 -6.48
CA VAL A 161 -11.06 18.94 -5.55
C VAL A 161 -12.41 18.34 -5.17
N PRO A 162 -12.91 18.55 -3.93
CA PRO A 162 -14.20 18.02 -3.54
C PRO A 162 -15.34 18.65 -4.35
N LYS A 163 -16.26 17.81 -4.85
CA LYS A 163 -17.39 18.25 -5.68
C LYS A 163 -18.25 19.32 -5.01
N TYR A 164 -18.49 19.22 -3.70
CA TYR A 164 -19.27 20.21 -2.94
C TYR A 164 -18.66 21.63 -2.91
N TRP A 165 -17.38 21.76 -3.25
CA TRP A 165 -16.69 23.03 -3.39
C TRP A 165 -16.57 23.46 -4.86
N ALA A 166 -16.23 22.53 -5.76
CA ALA A 166 -16.20 22.75 -7.21
C ALA A 166 -17.57 23.21 -7.77
N ASP A 167 -18.69 22.65 -7.29
CA ASP A 167 -20.05 23.06 -7.67
C ASP A 167 -20.36 24.53 -7.31
N LYS A 168 -19.59 25.13 -6.40
CA LYS A 168 -19.69 26.56 -6.00
C LYS A 168 -18.59 27.42 -6.62
N HIS A 169 -17.52 26.81 -7.10
CA HIS A 169 -16.32 27.45 -7.67
C HIS A 169 -15.92 26.71 -8.96
N PRO A 170 -16.77 26.70 -10.00
CA PRO A 170 -16.58 25.82 -11.17
C PRO A 170 -15.33 26.16 -11.99
N ASP A 171 -14.71 27.32 -11.77
CA ASP A 171 -13.44 27.71 -12.38
C ASP A 171 -12.22 27.03 -11.73
N VAL A 172 -12.35 26.45 -10.54
CA VAL A 172 -11.23 25.78 -9.83
C VAL A 172 -10.75 24.49 -10.53
N THR A 173 -11.53 23.96 -11.48
CA THR A 173 -11.16 22.76 -12.25
C THR A 173 -10.21 23.07 -13.43
N ASP A 174 -9.68 24.28 -13.53
CA ASP A 174 -8.58 24.67 -14.41
C ASP A 174 -7.39 25.09 -13.53
N TRP A 175 -6.24 24.45 -13.72
CA TRP A 175 -5.03 24.68 -12.92
C TRP A 175 -4.65 26.16 -12.82
N LYS A 176 -4.93 26.96 -13.86
CA LYS A 176 -4.61 28.39 -13.93
C LYS A 176 -5.35 29.24 -12.90
N ASN A 177 -6.46 28.73 -12.36
CA ASN A 177 -7.27 29.41 -11.36
C ASN A 177 -6.94 28.98 -9.92
N LEU A 178 -6.03 28.02 -9.70
CA LEU A 178 -5.74 27.50 -8.36
C LEU A 178 -5.23 28.58 -7.40
N ASP A 179 -4.38 29.50 -7.85
CA ASP A 179 -3.79 30.53 -6.97
C ASP A 179 -4.81 31.52 -6.40
N LYS A 180 -5.96 31.71 -7.06
CA LYS A 180 -7.12 32.45 -6.53
C LYS A 180 -7.66 31.83 -5.22
N TYR A 181 -7.40 30.55 -5.02
CA TYR A 181 -7.92 29.72 -3.91
C TYR A 181 -6.85 29.26 -2.92
N ALA A 182 -5.56 29.56 -3.15
CA ALA A 182 -4.44 29.11 -2.31
C ALA A 182 -4.63 29.44 -0.82
N ASP A 183 -5.07 30.67 -0.50
CA ASP A 183 -5.35 31.09 0.89
C ASP A 183 -6.47 30.29 1.57
N GLN A 184 -7.44 29.77 0.82
CA GLN A 184 -8.54 28.93 1.35
C GLN A 184 -8.08 27.48 1.60
N LEU A 185 -7.04 27.05 0.92
CA LEU A 185 -6.46 25.70 0.96
C LEU A 185 -5.24 25.60 1.89
N ARG A 186 -4.91 26.68 2.60
CA ARG A 186 -3.75 26.75 3.50
C ARG A 186 -3.95 25.94 4.78
N THR A 187 -2.93 25.19 5.17
CA THR A 187 -2.85 24.40 6.41
C THR A 187 -1.75 24.94 7.33
N ALA A 188 -1.45 24.26 8.44
CA ALA A 188 -0.29 24.62 9.26
C ALA A 188 1.02 24.18 8.55
N GLU A 189 0.92 23.07 7.82
CA GLU A 189 1.98 22.37 7.11
C GLU A 189 2.39 23.11 5.83
N SER A 190 1.45 23.72 5.10
CA SER A 190 1.75 24.54 3.90
C SER A 190 2.20 25.99 4.22
N GLY A 191 2.22 26.37 5.50
CA GLY A 191 2.75 27.65 5.99
C GLY A 191 1.97 28.87 5.48
N LYS A 192 2.46 29.52 4.41
CA LYS A 192 1.83 30.68 3.77
C LYS A 192 1.16 30.38 2.42
N LYS A 193 1.39 29.18 1.88
CA LYS A 193 0.91 28.74 0.56
C LYS A 193 -0.36 27.90 0.69
N GLY A 194 -1.05 27.63 -0.43
CA GLY A 194 -2.07 26.58 -0.47
C GLY A 194 -1.45 25.20 -0.25
N GLN A 195 -2.20 24.26 0.32
CA GLN A 195 -1.78 22.86 0.37
C GLN A 195 -2.22 22.10 -0.88
N LEU A 196 -1.27 21.43 -1.54
CA LEU A 196 -1.54 20.25 -2.35
C LEU A 196 -1.25 19.03 -1.47
N LEU A 197 -2.29 18.27 -1.12
CA LEU A 197 -2.18 17.06 -0.29
C LEU A 197 -1.70 15.89 -1.16
N ASP A 198 -0.52 15.36 -0.86
CA ASP A 198 0.06 14.20 -1.55
C ASP A 198 0.07 12.97 -0.62
N GLY A 199 0.26 11.78 -1.18
CA GLY A 199 0.21 10.49 -0.49
C GLY A 199 1.53 10.12 0.19
N SER A 200 2.12 8.99 -0.23
CA SER A 200 3.48 8.62 0.14
C SER A 200 4.50 9.33 -0.77
N PRO A 201 5.65 9.81 -0.26
CA PRO A 201 6.78 10.23 -1.09
C PRO A 201 7.37 9.13 -2.00
N SER A 202 6.95 7.87 -1.82
CA SER A 202 7.35 6.73 -2.64
C SER A 202 6.40 6.40 -3.80
N PHE A 203 5.28 7.12 -3.94
CA PHE A 203 4.37 6.95 -5.08
C PHE A 203 4.91 7.62 -6.34
N VAL A 204 4.36 7.24 -7.50
CA VAL A 204 4.61 7.91 -8.79
C VAL A 204 4.00 9.31 -8.78
N THR A 205 4.73 10.30 -8.26
CA THR A 205 4.31 11.71 -8.19
C THR A 205 5.31 12.66 -8.85
N ASN A 206 4.75 13.62 -9.58
CA ASN A 206 5.43 14.73 -10.24
C ASN A 206 5.13 16.07 -9.55
N ASP A 207 4.35 16.06 -8.47
CA ASP A 207 3.61 17.24 -7.98
C ASP A 207 4.51 18.41 -7.56
N LYS A 208 5.70 18.12 -7.03
CA LYS A 208 6.70 19.17 -6.72
C LYS A 208 7.21 19.88 -7.96
N ALA A 209 7.46 19.13 -9.04
CA ALA A 209 7.89 19.70 -10.31
C ALA A 209 6.73 20.45 -10.97
N LEU A 210 5.51 19.92 -10.93
CA LEU A 210 4.31 20.59 -11.46
C LEU A 210 4.02 21.91 -10.73
N VAL A 211 3.99 21.93 -9.40
CA VAL A 211 3.79 23.17 -8.62
C VAL A 211 4.85 24.22 -8.94
N LYS A 212 6.11 23.80 -9.09
CA LYS A 212 7.25 24.67 -9.45
C LYS A 212 7.15 25.21 -10.88
N ASN A 213 6.90 24.35 -11.86
CA ASN A 213 6.96 24.66 -13.29
C ASN A 213 5.69 25.34 -13.81
N LEU A 214 4.56 25.18 -13.11
CA LEU A 214 3.32 25.92 -13.34
C LEU A 214 3.24 27.24 -12.54
N ASP A 215 4.31 27.59 -11.81
CA ASP A 215 4.44 28.82 -10.98
C ASP A 215 3.29 29.00 -9.97
N LEU A 216 2.91 27.92 -9.29
CA LEU A 216 1.77 27.88 -8.38
C LEU A 216 2.17 28.21 -6.93
N ASN A 217 1.37 29.03 -6.24
CA ASN A 217 1.56 29.40 -4.84
C ASN A 217 1.12 28.28 -3.86
N TYR A 218 1.63 27.08 -4.07
CA TYR A 218 1.30 25.86 -3.32
C TYR A 218 2.53 25.19 -2.71
N GLU A 219 2.30 24.42 -1.66
CA GLU A 219 3.27 23.51 -1.05
C GLU A 219 2.73 22.08 -1.12
N VAL A 220 3.59 21.13 -1.51
CA VAL A 220 3.24 19.70 -1.60
C VAL A 220 3.46 19.06 -0.23
N VAL A 221 2.37 18.74 0.45
CA VAL A 221 2.36 18.17 1.81
C VAL A 221 2.00 16.69 1.73
N PHE A 222 2.99 15.83 1.96
CA PHE A 222 2.81 14.39 1.97
C PHE A 222 2.15 13.91 3.26
N ALA A 223 1.09 13.12 3.14
CA ALA A 223 0.48 12.41 4.27
C ALA A 223 1.34 11.23 4.76
N GLY A 224 2.29 10.77 3.94
CA GLY A 224 3.23 9.68 4.26
C GLY A 224 2.69 8.27 4.03
N SER A 225 1.39 8.13 3.75
CA SER A 225 0.74 6.89 3.34
C SER A 225 -0.65 7.17 2.77
N GLU A 226 -1.18 6.26 1.96
CA GLU A 226 -2.54 6.35 1.45
C GLU A 226 -3.57 6.41 2.60
N ALA A 227 -3.44 5.55 3.61
CA ALA A 227 -4.38 5.52 4.76
C ALA A 227 -4.41 6.86 5.52
N ALA A 228 -3.26 7.53 5.66
CA ALA A 228 -3.19 8.88 6.23
C ALA A 228 -3.85 9.92 5.31
N GLN A 229 -3.65 9.83 4.00
CA GLN A 229 -4.25 10.73 3.01
C GLN A 229 -5.79 10.59 2.99
N ILE A 230 -6.31 9.36 2.93
CA ILE A 230 -7.74 9.03 3.05
C ILE A 230 -8.33 9.64 4.33
N THR A 231 -7.61 9.53 5.46
CA THR A 231 -8.04 10.07 6.74
C THR A 231 -8.16 11.60 6.69
N GLN A 232 -7.18 12.29 6.11
CA GLN A 232 -7.23 13.76 5.94
C GLN A 232 -8.35 14.19 4.98
N ILE A 233 -8.51 13.53 3.84
CA ILE A 233 -9.58 13.79 2.86
C ILE A 233 -10.96 13.63 3.54
N LYS A 234 -11.20 12.52 4.24
CA LYS A 234 -12.47 12.27 4.96
C LYS A 234 -12.69 13.29 6.08
N GLN A 235 -11.64 13.76 6.76
CA GLN A 235 -11.72 14.83 7.75
C GLN A 235 -12.13 16.17 7.12
N PHE A 236 -11.51 16.59 6.00
CA PHE A 236 -11.87 17.83 5.33
C PHE A 236 -13.31 17.77 4.76
N ALA A 237 -13.67 16.66 4.12
CA ALA A 237 -15.03 16.41 3.60
C ALA A 237 -16.11 16.49 4.69
N LYS A 238 -15.89 15.85 5.84
CA LYS A 238 -16.78 15.93 7.01
C LYS A 238 -16.93 17.34 7.57
N GLN A 239 -15.88 18.17 7.45
CA GLN A 239 -15.88 19.58 7.87
C GLN A 239 -16.35 20.54 6.76
N GLN A 240 -16.70 20.03 5.58
CA GLN A 240 -17.02 20.83 4.37
C GLN A 240 -15.90 21.84 4.01
N LYS A 241 -14.65 21.52 4.36
CA LYS A 241 -13.48 22.34 4.05
C LYS A 241 -12.97 22.03 2.64
N PRO A 242 -12.63 23.04 1.83
CA PRO A 242 -11.99 22.79 0.55
C PRO A 242 -10.64 22.11 0.75
N PHE A 243 -10.24 21.28 -0.21
CA PHE A 243 -8.91 20.67 -0.30
C PHE A 243 -8.53 20.50 -1.77
N LEU A 244 -7.23 20.49 -2.05
CA LEU A 244 -6.65 20.04 -3.32
C LEU A 244 -5.76 18.83 -2.98
N THR A 245 -5.92 17.73 -3.71
CA THR A 245 -5.18 16.49 -3.44
C THR A 245 -4.69 15.83 -4.71
N TYR A 246 -3.47 15.31 -4.69
CA TYR A 246 -3.09 14.17 -5.52
C TYR A 246 -4.08 13.04 -5.24
N TRP A 247 -4.62 12.41 -6.27
CA TRP A 247 -5.39 11.17 -6.12
C TRP A 247 -5.46 10.43 -7.46
N TYR A 248 -5.91 9.18 -7.44
CA TYR A 248 -5.92 8.35 -8.63
C TYR A 248 -7.23 7.58 -8.78
N GLU A 249 -7.61 7.27 -10.03
CA GLU A 249 -8.64 6.29 -10.38
C GLU A 249 -7.98 4.98 -10.85
N PRO A 250 -8.59 3.81 -10.58
CA PRO A 250 -9.80 3.62 -9.79
C PRO A 250 -9.56 3.71 -8.28
N GLN A 251 -10.51 4.30 -7.55
CA GLN A 251 -10.50 4.35 -6.09
C GLN A 251 -11.93 4.32 -5.52
N TRP A 252 -12.12 3.56 -4.44
CA TRP A 252 -13.41 3.50 -3.74
C TRP A 252 -13.78 4.83 -3.06
N LEU A 253 -12.78 5.65 -2.68
CA LEU A 253 -13.02 6.87 -1.92
C LEU A 253 -13.93 7.87 -2.65
N PHE A 254 -13.93 7.88 -3.99
CA PHE A 254 -14.83 8.72 -4.79
C PHE A 254 -16.32 8.46 -4.51
N ASN A 255 -16.69 7.23 -4.09
CA ASN A 255 -18.06 6.89 -3.71
C ASN A 255 -18.51 7.58 -2.41
N GLN A 256 -17.57 7.81 -1.48
CA GLN A 256 -17.84 8.41 -0.16
C GLN A 256 -17.56 9.92 -0.13
N VAL A 257 -16.58 10.37 -0.92
CA VAL A 257 -16.21 11.77 -1.10
C VAL A 257 -16.11 12.05 -2.61
N PRO A 258 -17.22 12.42 -3.28
CA PRO A 258 -17.19 12.76 -4.70
C PRO A 258 -16.28 13.96 -4.95
N MET A 259 -15.39 13.84 -5.93
CA MET A 259 -14.44 14.86 -6.33
C MET A 259 -14.60 15.18 -7.82
N VAL A 260 -13.93 16.25 -8.26
CA VAL A 260 -13.82 16.65 -9.66
C VAL A 260 -12.34 16.90 -9.94
N GLU A 261 -11.87 16.45 -11.09
CA GLU A 261 -10.49 16.64 -11.51
C GLU A 261 -10.21 18.12 -11.83
N VAL A 262 -9.02 18.58 -11.45
CA VAL A 262 -8.43 19.83 -11.91
C VAL A 262 -7.64 19.52 -13.16
N LYS A 263 -8.08 20.09 -14.29
CA LYS A 263 -7.38 19.96 -15.57
C LYS A 263 -6.04 20.65 -15.47
N LEU A 264 -4.97 19.84 -15.49
CA LEU A 264 -3.58 20.23 -15.69
C LEU A 264 -3.31 20.45 -17.21
N PRO A 265 -2.12 20.94 -17.62
CA PRO A 265 -1.74 20.93 -19.04
C PRO A 265 -1.74 19.49 -19.58
N GLU A 266 -2.22 19.27 -20.79
CA GLU A 266 -2.44 17.92 -21.35
C GLU A 266 -1.13 17.10 -21.40
N TYR A 267 -1.19 15.83 -20.99
CA TYR A 267 -0.06 14.91 -21.14
C TYR A 267 0.26 14.70 -22.63
N THR A 268 1.54 14.72 -22.97
CA THR A 268 2.04 14.32 -24.29
C THR A 268 3.26 13.44 -24.13
N GLU A 269 3.52 12.54 -25.08
CA GLU A 269 4.71 11.68 -25.07
C GLU A 269 6.00 12.51 -24.96
N ALA A 270 6.06 13.67 -25.62
CA ALA A 270 7.20 14.60 -25.53
C ALA A 270 7.40 15.17 -24.12
N CYS A 271 6.31 15.45 -23.39
CA CYS A 271 6.39 15.88 -21.98
C CYS A 271 6.77 14.71 -21.05
N GLY A 272 6.24 13.50 -21.29
CA GLY A 272 6.63 12.30 -20.56
C GLY A 272 8.12 11.97 -20.74
N GLU A 273 8.62 11.99 -21.98
CA GLU A 273 10.05 11.83 -22.29
C GLU A 273 10.94 12.91 -21.65
N LYS A 274 10.44 14.14 -21.58
CA LYS A 274 11.12 15.26 -20.93
C LYS A 274 11.24 15.00 -19.42
N GLY A 275 10.13 14.65 -18.76
CA GLY A 275 10.11 14.26 -17.35
C GLY A 275 10.96 13.02 -17.04
N ALA A 276 10.98 12.02 -17.92
CA ALA A 276 11.82 10.83 -17.75
C ALA A 276 13.33 11.11 -17.89
N LYS A 277 13.72 12.18 -18.59
CA LYS A 277 15.13 12.60 -18.72
C LYS A 277 15.57 13.56 -17.61
N ASP A 278 14.64 14.37 -17.12
CA ASP A 278 14.80 15.30 -15.99
C ASP A 278 13.47 15.43 -15.24
N PRO A 279 13.28 14.71 -14.13
CA PRO A 279 12.04 14.74 -13.35
C PRO A 279 11.67 16.11 -12.79
N GLU A 280 12.63 17.03 -12.63
CA GLU A 280 12.32 18.40 -12.21
C GLU A 280 11.74 19.26 -13.34
N SER A 281 11.75 18.79 -14.58
CA SER A 281 11.35 19.56 -15.76
C SER A 281 9.91 19.34 -16.21
N ILE A 282 9.21 18.33 -15.68
CA ILE A 282 7.84 17.98 -16.11
C ILE A 282 6.82 19.09 -15.78
N ASP A 283 5.94 19.38 -16.73
CA ASP A 283 5.01 20.52 -16.73
C ASP A 283 3.64 20.16 -17.34
N CYS A 284 3.26 18.89 -17.33
CA CYS A 284 1.98 18.37 -17.82
C CYS A 284 1.35 17.35 -16.85
N ALA A 285 0.08 17.05 -17.08
CA ALA A 285 -0.69 16.00 -16.40
C ALA A 285 -0.02 14.63 -16.48
N TYR A 286 -0.50 13.71 -15.65
CA TYR A 286 -0.09 12.31 -15.71
C TYR A 286 -0.71 11.60 -16.94
N PRO A 287 -0.04 10.58 -17.49
CA PRO A 287 -0.65 9.70 -18.47
C PRO A 287 -1.75 8.84 -17.85
N THR A 288 -2.75 8.48 -18.65
CA THR A 288 -3.64 7.34 -18.34
C THR A 288 -2.93 6.05 -18.75
N VAL A 289 -2.72 5.13 -17.81
CA VAL A 289 -1.84 3.96 -17.96
C VAL A 289 -2.61 2.63 -17.77
N PRO A 290 -2.60 1.71 -18.75
CA PRO A 290 -3.05 0.34 -18.50
C PRO A 290 -2.10 -0.34 -17.52
N LEU A 291 -2.57 -0.68 -16.31
CA LEU A 291 -1.70 -1.16 -15.23
C LEU A 291 -1.12 -2.54 -15.58
N GLN A 292 0.21 -2.63 -15.54
CA GLN A 292 0.93 -3.81 -16.01
C GLN A 292 1.32 -4.77 -14.88
N LYS A 293 1.60 -6.00 -15.26
CA LYS A 293 2.23 -7.04 -14.42
C LYS A 293 3.62 -7.31 -14.97
N TYR A 294 4.59 -7.56 -14.09
CA TYR A 294 5.96 -7.90 -14.48
C TYR A 294 6.46 -9.09 -13.65
N PHE A 295 7.08 -10.05 -14.32
CA PHE A 295 7.53 -11.30 -13.73
C PHE A 295 9.04 -11.43 -13.83
N ASN A 296 9.67 -12.08 -12.85
CA ASN A 296 11.04 -12.56 -13.01
C ASN A 296 11.11 -13.47 -14.25
N THR A 297 12.13 -13.30 -15.09
CA THR A 297 12.22 -14.02 -16.38
C THR A 297 12.30 -15.54 -16.22
N ASP A 298 12.91 -16.05 -15.16
CA ASP A 298 13.03 -17.49 -14.93
C ASP A 298 11.72 -18.06 -14.35
N PHE A 299 11.06 -17.33 -13.44
CA PHE A 299 9.69 -17.65 -13.02
C PHE A 299 8.72 -17.69 -14.20
N ALA A 300 8.75 -16.68 -15.09
CA ALA A 300 7.92 -16.62 -16.29
C ALA A 300 8.17 -17.79 -17.26
N LYS A 301 9.42 -18.27 -17.35
CA LYS A 301 9.81 -19.41 -18.19
C LYS A 301 9.63 -20.78 -17.53
N SER A 302 9.42 -20.84 -16.22
CA SER A 302 9.27 -22.09 -15.45
C SER A 302 8.16 -23.02 -15.96
N GLY A 303 7.17 -22.49 -16.68
CA GLY A 303 5.98 -23.23 -17.12
C GLY A 303 5.03 -23.62 -15.97
N SER A 304 5.30 -23.14 -14.75
CA SER A 304 4.53 -23.46 -13.55
C SER A 304 3.06 -23.03 -13.63
N THR A 305 2.20 -23.73 -12.89
CA THR A 305 0.77 -23.39 -12.80
C THR A 305 0.57 -21.98 -12.23
N ALA A 306 1.39 -21.57 -11.26
CA ALA A 306 1.41 -20.21 -10.72
C ALA A 306 1.75 -19.16 -11.77
N ALA A 307 2.84 -19.32 -12.54
CA ALA A 307 3.23 -18.34 -13.57
C ALA A 307 2.14 -18.20 -14.66
N LYS A 308 1.49 -19.31 -15.04
CA LYS A 308 0.34 -19.30 -15.96
C LYS A 308 -0.88 -18.60 -15.34
N PHE A 309 -1.21 -18.91 -14.09
CA PHE A 309 -2.32 -18.29 -13.36
C PHE A 309 -2.14 -16.77 -13.22
N LEU A 310 -0.98 -16.31 -12.77
CA LEU A 310 -0.68 -14.86 -12.64
C LEU A 310 -0.64 -14.16 -14.00
N LYS A 311 -0.20 -14.85 -15.07
CA LYS A 311 -0.31 -14.32 -16.44
C LYS A 311 -1.76 -14.16 -16.88
N ASN A 312 -2.63 -15.11 -16.53
CA ASN A 312 -4.05 -15.07 -16.87
C ASN A 312 -4.88 -14.14 -15.96
N PHE A 313 -4.40 -13.84 -14.73
CA PHE A 313 -5.05 -12.94 -13.78
C PHE A 313 -5.40 -11.61 -14.46
N SER A 314 -6.68 -11.34 -14.62
CA SER A 314 -7.17 -10.07 -15.14
C SER A 314 -8.64 -9.85 -14.78
N TRP A 315 -8.89 -8.70 -14.16
CA TRP A 315 -10.18 -8.28 -13.61
C TRP A 315 -10.52 -6.84 -13.94
N THR A 316 -11.73 -6.41 -13.61
CA THR A 316 -12.21 -5.05 -13.87
C THR A 316 -11.81 -4.10 -12.74
N LYS A 317 -11.91 -2.79 -13.01
CA LYS A 317 -11.78 -1.75 -11.97
C LYS A 317 -12.80 -1.90 -10.83
N ASP A 318 -13.98 -2.45 -11.13
CA ASP A 318 -15.06 -2.61 -10.15
C ASP A 318 -14.76 -3.80 -9.21
N ASP A 319 -14.18 -4.88 -9.74
CA ASP A 319 -13.66 -6.01 -8.94
C ASP A 319 -12.55 -5.56 -7.97
N GLN A 320 -11.58 -4.80 -8.48
CA GLN A 320 -10.49 -4.27 -7.66
C GLN A 320 -11.02 -3.33 -6.57
N ASN A 321 -11.95 -2.43 -6.90
CA ASN A 321 -12.57 -1.52 -5.94
C ASN A 321 -13.38 -2.26 -4.87
N GLU A 322 -14.10 -3.34 -5.20
CA GLU A 322 -14.86 -4.12 -4.20
C GLU A 322 -13.94 -4.71 -3.11
N VAL A 323 -12.79 -5.25 -3.51
CA VAL A 323 -11.78 -5.78 -2.58
C VAL A 323 -11.09 -4.62 -1.83
N SER A 324 -10.76 -3.54 -2.53
CA SER A 324 -10.09 -2.38 -1.93
C SER A 324 -10.94 -1.66 -0.88
N GLU A 325 -12.24 -1.48 -1.13
CA GLU A 325 -13.18 -0.91 -0.16
C GLU A 325 -13.37 -1.86 1.04
N SER A 326 -13.41 -3.18 0.79
CA SER A 326 -13.47 -4.18 1.87
C SER A 326 -12.26 -4.10 2.82
N ILE A 327 -11.07 -3.81 2.30
CA ILE A 327 -9.86 -3.63 3.11
C ILE A 327 -9.88 -2.26 3.82
N ALA A 328 -10.00 -1.17 3.08
CA ALA A 328 -9.73 0.17 3.61
C ALA A 328 -10.95 0.90 4.23
N SER A 329 -12.19 0.45 3.95
CA SER A 329 -13.42 1.03 4.52
C SER A 329 -14.15 0.07 5.46
N ASP A 330 -14.37 -1.19 5.07
CA ASP A 330 -14.99 -2.20 5.96
C ASP A 330 -14.02 -2.69 7.05
N GLY A 331 -12.70 -2.54 6.84
CA GLY A 331 -11.66 -2.91 7.80
C GLY A 331 -11.39 -4.42 7.88
N LEU A 332 -11.73 -5.17 6.82
CA LEU A 332 -11.38 -6.59 6.73
C LEU A 332 -9.87 -6.77 6.51
N SER A 333 -9.32 -7.90 6.97
CA SER A 333 -8.00 -8.31 6.53
C SER A 333 -7.99 -8.61 5.02
N SER A 334 -6.82 -8.51 4.39
CA SER A 334 -6.65 -8.82 2.96
C SER A 334 -7.12 -10.23 2.61
N GLU A 335 -6.91 -11.22 3.50
CA GLU A 335 -7.37 -12.60 3.32
C GLU A 335 -8.91 -12.71 3.35
N GLU A 336 -9.56 -12.06 4.32
CA GLU A 336 -11.03 -12.03 4.43
C GLU A 336 -11.69 -11.32 3.23
N ALA A 337 -11.12 -10.20 2.79
CA ALA A 337 -11.59 -9.47 1.62
C ALA A 337 -11.42 -10.29 0.32
N ALA A 338 -10.26 -10.91 0.12
CA ALA A 338 -9.99 -11.77 -1.02
C ALA A 338 -10.90 -13.00 -1.05
N LYS A 339 -11.11 -13.66 0.10
CA LYS A 339 -12.05 -14.76 0.26
C LYS A 339 -13.47 -14.35 -0.11
N ARG A 340 -13.97 -13.25 0.47
CA ARG A 340 -15.32 -12.72 0.25
C ARG A 340 -15.59 -12.45 -1.23
N TRP A 341 -14.62 -11.85 -1.93
CA TRP A 341 -14.70 -11.61 -3.37
C TRP A 341 -14.63 -12.93 -4.17
N ALA A 342 -13.71 -13.84 -3.85
CA ALA A 342 -13.54 -15.10 -4.57
C ALA A 342 -14.76 -16.03 -4.42
N GLU A 343 -15.41 -16.08 -3.25
CA GLU A 343 -16.65 -16.85 -3.05
C GLU A 343 -17.83 -16.28 -3.87
N LYS A 344 -17.84 -14.96 -4.10
CA LYS A 344 -18.90 -14.24 -4.84
C LYS A 344 -18.72 -14.27 -6.36
N HIS A 345 -17.48 -14.27 -6.86
CA HIS A 345 -17.14 -14.09 -8.28
C HIS A 345 -16.43 -15.31 -8.94
N PRO A 346 -16.95 -16.55 -8.80
CA PRO A 346 -16.28 -17.76 -9.30
C PRO A 346 -16.22 -17.83 -10.83
N ASP A 347 -17.11 -17.18 -11.55
CA ASP A 347 -17.08 -17.05 -13.02
C ASP A 347 -15.91 -16.18 -13.50
N VAL A 348 -15.54 -15.16 -12.72
CA VAL A 348 -14.40 -14.28 -13.02
C VAL A 348 -13.07 -15.01 -12.84
N TRP A 349 -12.82 -15.63 -11.69
CA TRP A 349 -11.48 -16.19 -11.41
C TRP A 349 -11.25 -17.60 -11.96
N LYS A 350 -12.29 -18.44 -12.14
CA LYS A 350 -12.10 -19.81 -12.68
C LYS A 350 -11.59 -19.84 -14.11
N ARG A 351 -11.68 -18.73 -14.85
CA ARG A 351 -11.11 -18.56 -16.19
C ARG A 351 -9.60 -18.26 -16.17
N TRP A 352 -9.04 -17.87 -15.02
CA TRP A 352 -7.59 -17.66 -14.87
C TRP A 352 -6.83 -18.97 -14.61
N LEU A 353 -7.50 -19.97 -14.03
CA LEU A 353 -6.92 -21.29 -13.77
C LEU A 353 -6.46 -21.94 -15.09
N PRO A 354 -5.20 -22.40 -15.17
CA PRO A 354 -4.73 -23.15 -16.34
C PRO A 354 -5.50 -24.46 -16.56
N GLU A 355 -5.53 -24.93 -17.80
CA GLU A 355 -6.09 -26.25 -18.14
C GLU A 355 -5.40 -27.37 -17.32
N GLY A 356 -6.19 -28.33 -16.84
CA GLY A 356 -5.74 -29.41 -15.94
C GLY A 356 -5.52 -29.00 -14.47
N ALA A 357 -5.65 -27.71 -14.11
CA ALA A 357 -5.53 -27.30 -12.71
C ALA A 357 -6.76 -27.64 -11.84
N LYS A 358 -7.93 -27.90 -12.47
CA LYS A 358 -9.19 -28.22 -11.78
C LYS A 358 -9.22 -29.62 -11.17
N ASP A 359 -8.38 -30.52 -11.68
CA ASP A 359 -8.41 -31.95 -11.37
C ASP A 359 -7.47 -32.32 -10.20
N ALA A 360 -6.85 -31.31 -9.57
CA ALA A 360 -5.87 -31.47 -8.47
C ALA A 360 -6.50 -31.47 -7.06
N LYS A 361 -7.82 -31.65 -6.94
CA LYS A 361 -8.59 -31.64 -5.69
C LYS A 361 -9.38 -32.93 -5.42
N GLU A 362 -9.14 -34.01 -6.18
CA GLU A 362 -9.64 -35.37 -5.90
C GLU A 362 -8.52 -36.27 -5.33
#